data_AF-A0A6N6JDD5-F1
#
_entry.id   AF-A0A6N6JDD5-F1
#
_cell.length_a   1.000
_cell.length_b   1.000
_cell.length_c   1.000
_cell.angle_alpha   90.00
_cell.angle_beta   90.00
_cell.angle_gamma   90.00
#
_symmetry.space_group_name_H-M   'P 1'
#
loop_
_entity.id
_entity.type
_entity.pdbx_description
1 polymer ?
#
loop_
_entity_poly.entity_id
_entity_poly.type
_entity_poly.pdbx_seq_one_letter_code
_entity_poly.pdbx_strand_id
1 'polypeptide(L)'
;MCLRDPEFARSAGVSLPEFEKAKVLASTDMILVYRVEREEDARDLIGFKHINGPQSWDAYAKAKFATKWLDDEKQLSADGKESLSLNDIANRMGDKHATIFRMVTAYYVLDQAETEEVFSVDDRAKKAFSFSHLYTGLSYVEFTDYLGMPRPQRAEDPSTNPVPHSHIDNLKNLLHWLYGSQKEELQPLIKSQNPDLGLLREVLKSKAATRELEERVSLADALVTATPKDVRFSRHILAANNELLKALNTLDGFDPESQSELEEIVESAAKRAISIRSSVRAAIEDINGVVE
;
A
#
# COMPACT_ATOMS: atom_id res chain seq x y z
N MET A 1 16.10 -13.73 -33.26
CA MET A 1 16.57 -13.18 -31.96
C MET A 1 16.77 -11.68 -32.14
N CYS A 2 16.23 -10.83 -31.25
CA CYS A 2 16.23 -9.37 -31.42
C CYS A 2 17.61 -8.77 -31.74
N LEU A 3 18.68 -9.28 -31.12
CA LEU A 3 20.05 -8.75 -31.32
C LEU A 3 20.60 -8.89 -32.76
N ARG A 4 19.97 -9.71 -33.61
CA ARG A 4 20.40 -9.98 -34.99
C ARG A 4 19.42 -9.54 -36.05
N ASP A 5 18.21 -9.19 -35.65
CA ASP A 5 17.11 -8.84 -36.55
C ASP A 5 16.54 -7.49 -36.10
N PRO A 6 17.03 -6.38 -36.70
CA PRO A 6 16.59 -5.04 -36.35
C PRO A 6 15.09 -4.80 -36.59
N GLU A 7 14.48 -5.50 -37.55
CA GLU A 7 13.04 -5.37 -37.82
C GLU A 7 12.24 -6.08 -36.73
N PHE A 8 12.63 -7.30 -36.37
CA PHE A 8 12.03 -8.01 -35.25
C PHE A 8 12.19 -7.25 -33.93
N ALA A 9 13.38 -6.72 -33.64
CA ALA A 9 13.62 -5.90 -32.46
C ALA A 9 12.70 -4.66 -32.42
N ARG A 10 12.51 -3.98 -33.55
CA ARG A 10 11.61 -2.83 -33.67
C ARG A 10 10.15 -3.24 -33.43
N SER A 11 9.69 -4.36 -33.99
CA SER A 11 8.34 -4.88 -33.75
C SER A 11 8.10 -5.29 -32.29
N ALA A 12 9.14 -5.75 -31.60
CA ALA A 12 9.10 -6.13 -30.19
C ALA A 12 9.31 -4.93 -29.23
N GLY A 13 9.50 -3.72 -29.75
CA GLY A 13 9.76 -2.52 -28.96
C GLY A 13 11.12 -2.53 -28.23
N VAL A 14 12.08 -3.33 -28.69
CA VAL A 14 13.40 -3.48 -28.08
C VAL A 14 14.41 -2.57 -28.79
N SER A 15 14.99 -1.62 -28.05
CA SER A 15 16.12 -0.83 -28.54
C SER A 15 17.38 -1.68 -28.52
N LEU A 16 18.08 -1.77 -29.66
CA LEU A 16 19.36 -2.45 -29.76
C LEU A 16 20.51 -1.49 -29.47
N PRO A 17 21.55 -1.90 -28.72
CA PRO A 17 22.77 -1.11 -28.61
C PRO A 17 23.51 -1.07 -29.95
N GLU A 18 24.28 -0.01 -30.19
CA GLU A 18 25.21 0.00 -31.34
C GLU A 18 26.33 -1.01 -31.11
N PHE A 19 26.46 -1.96 -32.04
CA PHE A 19 27.55 -2.93 -32.01
C PHE A 19 28.78 -2.32 -32.69
N GLU A 20 29.59 -1.56 -31.94
CA GLU A 20 30.79 -0.88 -32.46
C GLU A 20 31.83 -1.82 -33.09
N LYS A 21 31.81 -3.11 -32.73
CA LYS A 21 32.78 -4.11 -33.18
C LYS A 21 32.07 -5.29 -33.81
N ALA A 22 32.40 -5.58 -35.07
CA ALA A 22 31.91 -6.76 -35.80
C ALA A 22 32.08 -8.08 -35.01
N LYS A 23 33.12 -8.16 -34.16
CA LYS A 23 33.38 -9.29 -33.26
C LYS A 23 32.29 -9.51 -32.19
N VAL A 24 31.66 -8.44 -31.68
CA VAL A 24 30.56 -8.56 -30.70
C VAL A 24 29.30 -9.07 -31.38
N LEU A 25 28.99 -8.54 -32.58
CA LEU A 25 27.86 -9.03 -33.37
C LEU A 25 28.02 -10.52 -33.73
N ALA A 26 29.22 -10.94 -34.16
CA ALA A 26 29.53 -12.34 -34.44
C ALA A 26 29.41 -13.24 -33.19
N SER A 27 29.67 -12.72 -31.98
CA SER A 27 29.48 -13.51 -30.75
C SER A 27 28.01 -13.86 -30.47
N THR A 28 27.07 -13.20 -31.13
CA THR A 28 25.64 -13.53 -31.05
C THR A 28 25.24 -14.67 -31.98
N ASP A 29 26.17 -15.20 -32.80
CA ASP A 29 25.93 -16.37 -33.66
C ASP A 29 25.65 -17.63 -32.85
N MET A 30 26.40 -17.81 -31.77
CA MET A 30 26.28 -18.94 -30.86
C MET A 30 26.29 -18.40 -29.44
N ILE A 31 25.13 -18.45 -28.78
CA ILE A 31 25.02 -18.04 -27.38
C ILE A 31 25.08 -19.28 -26.48
N LEU A 32 25.69 -19.12 -25.32
CA LEU A 32 25.63 -20.15 -24.28
C LEU A 32 24.18 -20.27 -23.81
N VAL A 33 23.64 -21.49 -23.90
CA VAL A 33 22.31 -21.82 -23.40
C VAL A 33 22.43 -22.92 -22.35
N TYR A 34 21.65 -22.80 -21.28
CA TYR A 34 21.42 -23.89 -20.35
C TYR A 34 20.13 -24.58 -20.77
N ARG A 35 20.26 -25.77 -21.34
CA ARG A 35 19.12 -26.57 -21.76
C ARG A 35 18.58 -27.33 -20.56
N VAL A 36 17.27 -27.21 -20.36
CA VAL A 36 16.51 -28.00 -19.41
C VAL A 36 15.53 -28.91 -20.16
N GLU A 37 15.07 -29.97 -19.51
CA GLU A 37 14.11 -30.91 -20.09
C GLU A 37 12.69 -30.33 -20.08
N ARG A 38 12.29 -29.69 -18.97
CA ARG A 38 10.99 -29.02 -18.79
C ARG A 38 11.17 -27.57 -18.34
N GLU A 39 10.17 -26.73 -18.56
CA GLU A 39 10.17 -25.32 -18.12
C GLU A 39 10.40 -25.21 -16.59
N GLU A 40 9.82 -26.14 -15.84
CA GLU A 40 9.92 -26.24 -14.37
C GLU A 40 11.37 -26.33 -13.90
N ASP A 41 12.21 -27.08 -14.61
CA ASP A 41 13.59 -27.35 -14.23
C ASP A 41 14.49 -26.10 -14.38
N ALA A 42 14.00 -25.05 -15.07
CA ALA A 42 14.69 -23.76 -15.17
C ALA A 42 14.38 -22.81 -13.99
N ARG A 43 13.37 -23.10 -13.16
CA ARG A 43 12.87 -22.16 -12.13
C ARG A 43 13.94 -21.78 -11.12
N ASP A 44 14.68 -22.76 -10.62
CA ASP A 44 15.77 -22.56 -9.66
C ASP A 44 16.81 -21.57 -10.22
N LEU A 45 17.22 -21.77 -11.47
CA LEU A 45 18.22 -20.93 -12.13
C LEU A 45 17.70 -19.51 -12.39
N ILE A 46 16.46 -19.38 -12.88
CA ILE A 46 15.83 -18.09 -13.18
C ILE A 46 15.59 -17.31 -11.90
N GLY A 47 14.93 -17.92 -10.91
CA GLY A 47 14.62 -17.29 -9.63
C GLY A 47 15.88 -16.82 -8.90
N PHE A 48 16.89 -17.68 -8.77
CA PHE A 48 18.15 -17.31 -8.12
C PHE A 48 18.84 -16.14 -8.82
N LYS A 49 18.91 -16.15 -10.16
CA LYS A 49 19.55 -15.07 -10.94
C LYS A 49 18.79 -13.74 -10.88
N HIS A 50 17.46 -13.75 -10.87
CA HIS A 50 16.68 -12.51 -10.82
C HIS A 50 16.46 -11.98 -9.41
N ILE A 51 16.86 -12.72 -8.38
CA ILE A 51 16.90 -12.21 -7.00
C ILE A 51 18.28 -11.70 -6.62
N ASN A 52 19.34 -12.43 -6.99
CA ASN A 52 20.71 -12.11 -6.60
C ASN A 52 21.54 -11.46 -7.71
N GLY A 53 20.99 -11.36 -8.92
CA GLY A 53 21.68 -10.80 -10.09
C GLY A 53 21.53 -9.28 -10.22
N PRO A 54 22.27 -8.69 -11.17
CA PRO A 54 22.32 -7.24 -11.38
C PRO A 54 21.03 -6.63 -11.93
N GLN A 55 20.10 -7.46 -12.43
CA GLN A 55 18.78 -7.06 -12.92
C GLN A 55 17.72 -7.77 -12.08
N SER A 56 17.50 -7.23 -10.88
CA SER A 56 16.56 -7.81 -9.93
C SER A 56 15.12 -7.61 -10.38
N TRP A 57 14.27 -8.61 -10.14
CA TRP A 57 12.84 -8.43 -10.30
C TRP A 57 12.31 -7.39 -9.33
N ASP A 58 11.30 -6.64 -9.77
CA ASP A 58 10.48 -5.88 -8.84
C ASP A 58 9.65 -6.82 -7.94
N ALA A 59 9.04 -6.24 -6.91
CA ALA A 59 8.29 -7.02 -5.93
C ALA A 59 7.09 -7.76 -6.55
N TYR A 60 6.45 -7.20 -7.58
CA TYR A 60 5.28 -7.80 -8.21
C TYR A 60 5.66 -8.98 -9.11
N ALA A 61 6.67 -8.82 -9.96
CA ALA A 61 7.21 -9.89 -10.80
C ALA A 61 7.73 -11.06 -9.95
N LYS A 62 8.41 -10.75 -8.83
CA LYS A 62 8.86 -11.75 -7.87
C LYS A 62 7.69 -12.51 -7.23
N ALA A 63 6.64 -11.79 -6.81
CA ALA A 63 5.43 -12.39 -6.27
C ALA A 63 4.75 -13.31 -7.30
N LYS A 64 4.55 -12.83 -8.52
CA LYS A 64 3.95 -13.57 -9.63
C LYS A 64 4.68 -14.88 -9.92
N PHE A 65 6.01 -14.81 -9.98
CA PHE A 65 6.83 -15.99 -10.23
C PHE A 65 6.72 -17.02 -9.09
N ALA A 66 6.82 -16.56 -7.83
CA ALA A 66 6.69 -17.43 -6.67
C ALA A 66 5.28 -18.04 -6.55
N THR A 67 4.23 -17.27 -6.85
CA THR A 67 2.85 -17.76 -6.88
C THR A 67 2.66 -18.84 -7.93
N LYS A 68 3.09 -18.61 -9.19
CA LYS A 68 2.97 -19.62 -10.25
C LYS A 68 3.67 -20.93 -9.84
N TRP A 69 4.87 -20.83 -9.27
CA TRP A 69 5.57 -22.02 -8.79
C TRP A 69 4.78 -22.70 -7.67
N LEU A 70 4.30 -21.95 -6.67
CA LEU A 70 3.49 -22.50 -5.58
C LEU A 70 2.20 -23.17 -6.07
N ASP A 71 1.53 -22.62 -7.09
CA ASP A 71 0.33 -23.22 -7.67
C ASP A 71 0.63 -24.57 -8.33
N ASP A 72 1.74 -24.68 -9.05
CA ASP A 72 2.19 -25.95 -9.63
C ASP A 72 2.51 -26.98 -8.55
N GLU A 73 3.16 -26.57 -7.45
CA GLU A 73 3.45 -27.44 -6.30
C GLU A 73 2.17 -27.88 -5.58
N LYS A 74 1.17 -26.99 -5.44
CA LYS A 74 -0.16 -27.34 -4.92
C LYS A 74 -0.84 -28.38 -5.79
N GLN A 75 -0.71 -28.30 -7.12
CA GLN A 75 -1.24 -29.32 -8.03
C GLN A 75 -0.53 -30.66 -7.86
N LEU A 76 0.80 -30.66 -7.71
CA LEU A 76 1.56 -31.88 -7.41
C LEU A 76 1.09 -32.52 -6.07
N SER A 77 0.88 -31.70 -5.04
CA SER A 77 0.35 -32.15 -3.75
C SER A 77 -1.03 -32.78 -3.89
N ALA A 78 -1.93 -32.15 -4.65
CA ALA A 78 -3.27 -32.66 -4.95
C ALA A 78 -3.24 -34.00 -5.72
N ASP A 79 -2.23 -34.19 -6.57
CA ASP A 79 -1.96 -35.45 -7.28
C ASP A 79 -1.28 -36.52 -6.40
N GLY A 80 -1.04 -36.23 -5.11
CA GLY A 80 -0.38 -37.13 -4.16
C GLY A 80 1.13 -37.25 -4.34
N LYS A 81 1.76 -36.29 -5.02
CA LYS A 81 3.22 -36.23 -5.22
C LYS A 81 3.88 -35.34 -4.17
N GLU A 82 5.19 -35.51 -4.01
CA GLU A 82 5.99 -34.60 -3.20
C GLU A 82 5.92 -33.18 -3.77
N SER A 83 5.69 -32.20 -2.89
CA SER A 83 5.47 -30.80 -3.24
C SER A 83 6.24 -29.88 -2.30
N LEU A 84 6.65 -28.74 -2.80
CA LEU A 84 7.35 -27.71 -2.03
C LEU A 84 6.38 -26.72 -1.38
N SER A 85 6.68 -26.29 -0.16
CA SER A 85 6.01 -25.15 0.46
C SER A 85 6.54 -23.83 -0.09
N LEU A 86 5.83 -22.72 0.17
CA LEU A 86 6.33 -21.40 -0.16
C LEU A 86 7.66 -21.07 0.55
N ASN A 87 7.88 -21.63 1.74
CA ASN A 87 9.14 -21.48 2.45
C ASN A 87 10.30 -22.16 1.69
N ASP A 88 10.06 -23.36 1.15
CA ASP A 88 11.06 -24.09 0.37
C ASP A 88 11.38 -23.35 -0.95
N ILE A 89 10.33 -22.86 -1.62
CA ILE A 89 10.45 -22.03 -2.83
C ILE A 89 11.28 -20.78 -2.53
N ALA A 90 10.98 -20.06 -1.46
CA ALA A 90 11.72 -18.86 -1.06
C ALA A 90 13.21 -19.16 -0.82
N ASN A 91 13.52 -20.27 -0.15
CA ASN A 91 14.90 -20.71 0.08
C ASN A 91 15.63 -21.03 -1.23
N ARG A 92 14.99 -21.74 -2.17
CA ARG A 92 15.57 -22.04 -3.50
C ARG A 92 15.79 -20.78 -4.33
N MET A 93 14.87 -19.83 -4.23
CA MET A 93 14.96 -18.51 -4.83
C MET A 93 16.06 -17.63 -4.20
N GLY A 94 16.64 -18.05 -3.07
CA GLY A 94 17.63 -17.27 -2.32
C GLY A 94 17.03 -16.10 -1.56
N ASP A 95 15.70 -16.05 -1.39
CA ASP A 95 15.02 -15.01 -0.63
C ASP A 95 14.97 -15.35 0.86
N LYS A 96 15.88 -14.76 1.62
CA LYS A 96 15.93 -14.90 3.09
C LYS A 96 14.97 -13.95 3.80
N HIS A 97 14.30 -13.05 3.07
CA HIS A 97 13.35 -12.11 3.66
C HIS A 97 11.95 -12.71 3.64
N ALA A 98 11.26 -12.60 4.76
CA ALA A 98 9.89 -13.09 4.85
C ALA A 98 8.83 -12.21 4.17
N THR A 99 9.28 -11.21 3.41
CA THR A 99 8.39 -10.38 2.62
C THR A 99 7.71 -11.21 1.53
N ILE A 100 8.32 -12.33 1.09
CA ILE A 100 7.76 -13.21 0.06
C ILE A 100 6.37 -13.75 0.42
N PHE A 101 6.12 -14.13 1.67
CA PHE A 101 4.80 -14.58 2.11
C PHE A 101 3.74 -13.50 1.90
N ARG A 102 4.05 -12.26 2.32
CA ARG A 102 3.14 -11.12 2.14
C ARG A 102 2.93 -10.78 0.67
N MET A 103 4.01 -10.87 -0.13
CA MET A 103 3.97 -10.63 -1.56
C MET A 103 3.08 -11.67 -2.28
N VAL A 104 3.26 -12.96 -1.99
CA VAL A 104 2.43 -14.03 -2.59
C VAL A 104 0.98 -13.91 -2.13
N THR A 105 0.71 -13.63 -0.85
CA THR A 105 -0.66 -13.36 -0.40
C THR A 105 -1.28 -12.16 -1.11
N ALA A 106 -0.53 -11.06 -1.25
CA ALA A 106 -1.00 -9.88 -1.98
C ALA A 106 -1.23 -10.16 -3.47
N TYR A 107 -0.44 -11.06 -4.07
CA TYR A 107 -0.67 -11.49 -5.45
C TYR A 107 -1.97 -12.29 -5.56
N TYR A 108 -2.23 -13.26 -4.69
CA TYR A 108 -3.51 -13.99 -4.68
C TYR A 108 -4.71 -13.07 -4.44
N VAL A 109 -4.58 -12.04 -3.60
CA VAL A 109 -5.63 -11.02 -3.40
C VAL A 109 -5.94 -10.27 -4.71
N LEU A 110 -4.92 -9.91 -5.49
CA LEU A 110 -5.10 -9.24 -6.79
C LEU A 110 -5.67 -10.19 -7.85
N ASP A 111 -5.18 -11.43 -7.88
CA ASP A 111 -5.64 -12.47 -8.81
C ASP A 111 -7.11 -12.83 -8.57
N GLN A 112 -7.50 -12.91 -7.29
CA GLN A 112 -8.89 -13.06 -6.89
C GLN A 112 -9.73 -11.85 -7.31
N ALA A 113 -9.22 -10.62 -7.14
CA ALA A 113 -9.95 -9.42 -7.56
C ALA A 113 -10.19 -9.34 -9.08
N GLU A 114 -9.23 -9.79 -9.88
CA GLU A 114 -9.36 -9.94 -11.34
C GLU A 114 -10.39 -11.03 -11.69
N THR A 115 -10.32 -12.17 -11.01
CA THR A 115 -11.25 -13.31 -11.23
C THR A 115 -12.69 -12.95 -10.88
N GLU A 116 -12.90 -12.16 -9.82
CA GLU A 116 -14.21 -11.66 -9.40
C GLU A 116 -14.63 -10.39 -10.17
N GLU A 117 -13.84 -9.96 -11.16
CA GLU A 117 -14.09 -8.80 -12.03
C GLU A 117 -14.30 -7.46 -11.28
N VAL A 118 -13.79 -7.35 -10.04
CA VAL A 118 -13.96 -6.16 -9.21
C VAL A 118 -12.84 -5.14 -9.35
N PHE A 119 -11.65 -5.58 -9.77
CA PHE A 119 -10.52 -4.71 -10.01
C PHE A 119 -9.54 -5.34 -10.99
N SER A 120 -8.95 -4.52 -11.86
CA SER A 120 -7.83 -4.93 -12.69
C SER A 120 -6.59 -4.08 -12.44
N VAL A 121 -5.41 -4.72 -12.38
CA VAL A 121 -4.15 -3.98 -12.23
C VAL A 121 -3.99 -3.01 -13.38
N ASP A 122 -4.41 -3.33 -14.61
CA ASP A 122 -4.31 -2.45 -15.77
C ASP A 122 -5.30 -1.28 -15.75
N ASP A 123 -6.37 -1.37 -14.95
CA ASP A 123 -7.33 -0.29 -14.72
C ASP A 123 -6.85 0.73 -13.67
N ARG A 124 -5.69 0.52 -13.02
CA ARG A 124 -5.17 1.47 -12.02
C ARG A 124 -5.02 2.89 -12.58
N ALA A 125 -5.32 3.91 -11.79
CA ALA A 125 -5.26 5.31 -12.22
C ALA A 125 -3.84 5.80 -12.56
N LYS A 126 -2.81 5.27 -11.88
CA LYS A 126 -1.41 5.63 -12.10
C LYS A 126 -0.67 4.53 -12.86
N LYS A 127 0.10 4.90 -13.90
CA LYS A 127 0.93 3.93 -14.64
C LYS A 127 1.89 3.15 -13.74
N ALA A 128 2.53 3.84 -12.78
CA ALA A 128 3.40 3.22 -11.79
C ALA A 128 2.61 2.37 -10.80
N PHE A 129 2.99 1.11 -10.63
CA PHE A 129 2.29 0.17 -9.77
C PHE A 129 3.00 0.01 -8.42
N SER A 130 2.47 0.68 -7.39
CA SER A 130 2.97 0.58 -6.02
C SER A 130 2.47 -0.69 -5.32
N PHE A 131 2.93 -1.87 -5.77
CA PHE A 131 2.55 -3.16 -5.19
C PHE A 131 2.82 -3.24 -3.67
N SER A 132 3.81 -2.47 -3.19
CA SER A 132 4.14 -2.32 -1.78
C SER A 132 3.08 -1.66 -0.91
N HIS A 133 2.08 -0.98 -1.47
CA HIS A 133 0.95 -0.50 -0.69
C HIS A 133 0.11 -1.69 -0.19
N LEU A 134 -0.18 -2.66 -1.06
CA LEU A 134 -1.00 -3.82 -0.72
C LEU A 134 -0.29 -4.77 0.23
N TYR A 135 0.90 -5.28 -0.11
CA TYR A 135 1.56 -6.28 0.75
C TYR A 135 1.99 -5.71 2.11
N THR A 136 2.20 -4.38 2.21
CA THR A 136 2.41 -3.72 3.51
C THR A 136 1.09 -3.54 4.26
N GLY A 137 0.00 -3.14 3.58
CA GLY A 137 -1.33 -3.02 4.15
C GLY A 137 -1.79 -4.33 4.79
N LEU A 138 -1.68 -5.44 4.07
CA LEU A 138 -2.05 -6.78 4.54
C LEU A 138 -1.21 -7.29 5.73
N SER A 139 -0.13 -6.60 6.11
CA SER A 139 0.59 -6.92 7.34
C SER A 139 -0.07 -6.40 8.62
N TYR A 140 -1.00 -5.45 8.48
CA TYR A 140 -1.77 -4.85 9.55
C TYR A 140 -3.12 -5.55 9.72
N VAL A 141 -3.54 -5.75 10.96
CA VAL A 141 -4.80 -6.43 11.30
C VAL A 141 -6.01 -5.66 10.79
N GLU A 142 -5.94 -4.33 10.79
CA GLU A 142 -7.02 -3.45 10.37
C GLU A 142 -7.41 -3.66 8.89
N PHE A 143 -6.44 -3.97 8.03
CA PHE A 143 -6.70 -4.27 6.62
C PHE A 143 -7.26 -5.68 6.44
N THR A 144 -6.71 -6.67 7.15
CA THR A 144 -7.14 -8.06 7.00
C THR A 144 -8.51 -8.30 7.62
N ASP A 145 -8.82 -7.62 8.73
CA ASP A 145 -10.16 -7.61 9.33
C ASP A 145 -11.17 -6.95 8.39
N TYR A 146 -10.80 -5.85 7.71
CA TYR A 146 -11.64 -5.20 6.71
C TYR A 146 -11.94 -6.11 5.51
N LEU A 147 -10.99 -6.95 5.11
CA LEU A 147 -11.15 -7.94 4.05
C LEU A 147 -11.74 -9.28 4.53
N GLY A 148 -11.96 -9.46 5.84
CA GLY A 148 -12.43 -10.74 6.39
C GLY A 148 -11.46 -11.91 6.20
N MET A 149 -10.16 -11.64 6.02
CA MET A 149 -9.14 -12.66 5.71
C MET A 149 -8.14 -12.84 6.86
N PRO A 150 -7.48 -14.01 7.00
CA PRO A 150 -6.42 -14.18 7.97
C PRO A 150 -5.19 -13.33 7.60
N ARG A 151 -4.44 -12.90 8.62
CA ARG A 151 -3.16 -12.23 8.39
C ARG A 151 -2.16 -13.20 7.73
N PRO A 152 -1.33 -12.73 6.78
CA PRO A 152 -0.25 -13.54 6.21
C PRO A 152 0.70 -14.03 7.30
N GLN A 153 0.92 -15.34 7.38
CA GLN A 153 1.84 -15.98 8.31
C GLN A 153 2.96 -16.69 7.54
N ARG A 154 4.12 -16.87 8.18
CA ARG A 154 5.25 -17.60 7.58
C ARG A 154 5.14 -19.12 7.72
N ALA A 155 4.32 -19.57 8.66
CA ALA A 155 4.23 -20.98 9.02
C ALA A 155 3.35 -21.79 8.04
N GLU A 156 2.55 -21.10 7.22
CA GLU A 156 1.53 -21.70 6.38
C GLU A 156 1.54 -21.05 5.00
N ASP A 157 1.27 -21.85 3.98
CA ASP A 157 1.11 -21.35 2.62
C ASP A 157 -0.19 -20.54 2.50
N PRO A 158 -0.18 -19.42 1.77
CA PRO A 158 -1.38 -18.61 1.60
C PRO A 158 -2.46 -19.33 0.78
N SER A 159 -3.72 -19.10 1.16
CA SER A 159 -4.90 -19.49 0.37
C SER A 159 -4.85 -18.84 -1.02
N THR A 160 -5.30 -19.57 -2.05
CA THR A 160 -5.46 -19.05 -3.42
C THR A 160 -6.60 -18.03 -3.51
N ASN A 161 -7.65 -18.20 -2.69
CA ASN A 161 -8.76 -17.26 -2.54
C ASN A 161 -8.78 -16.75 -1.08
N PRO A 162 -7.94 -15.79 -0.73
CA PRO A 162 -7.78 -15.35 0.66
C PRO A 162 -8.97 -14.54 1.18
N VAL A 163 -9.71 -13.83 0.31
CA VAL A 163 -10.84 -12.98 0.70
C VAL A 163 -12.14 -13.78 0.60
N PRO A 164 -12.98 -13.86 1.65
CA PRO A 164 -14.28 -14.50 1.56
C PRO A 164 -15.21 -13.79 0.59
N HIS A 165 -16.11 -14.54 -0.08
CA HIS A 165 -17.05 -13.97 -1.06
C HIS A 165 -17.92 -12.83 -0.47
N SER A 166 -18.24 -12.88 0.82
CA SER A 166 -18.99 -11.82 1.51
C SER A 166 -18.25 -10.49 1.69
N HIS A 167 -16.95 -10.44 1.35
CA HIS A 167 -16.08 -9.26 1.51
C HIS A 167 -15.47 -8.81 0.17
N ILE A 168 -16.01 -9.25 -0.97
CA ILE A 168 -15.51 -8.86 -2.29
C ILE A 168 -15.72 -7.37 -2.56
N ASP A 169 -16.79 -6.77 -2.05
CA ASP A 169 -16.98 -5.31 -2.11
C ASP A 169 -15.91 -4.56 -1.31
N ASN A 170 -15.51 -5.08 -0.14
CA ASN A 170 -14.42 -4.53 0.67
C ASN A 170 -13.08 -4.63 -0.07
N LEU A 171 -12.84 -5.74 -0.78
CA LEU A 171 -11.68 -5.90 -1.64
C LEU A 171 -11.65 -4.84 -2.75
N LYS A 172 -12.78 -4.64 -3.44
CA LYS A 172 -12.93 -3.59 -4.44
C LYS A 172 -12.59 -2.21 -3.87
N ASN A 173 -13.21 -1.85 -2.74
CA ASN A 173 -12.99 -0.57 -2.07
C ASN A 173 -11.52 -0.36 -1.71
N LEU A 174 -10.89 -1.37 -1.10
CA LEU A 174 -9.49 -1.28 -0.72
C LEU A 174 -8.59 -1.05 -1.95
N LEU A 175 -8.76 -1.83 -3.03
CA LEU A 175 -7.94 -1.69 -4.23
C LEU A 175 -8.15 -0.34 -4.91
N HIS A 176 -9.37 0.19 -4.90
CA HIS A 176 -9.65 1.56 -5.35
C HIS A 176 -8.99 2.62 -4.48
N TRP A 177 -8.98 2.48 -3.15
CA TRP A 177 -8.27 3.41 -2.29
C TRP A 177 -6.75 3.37 -2.53
N LEU A 178 -6.18 2.19 -2.78
CA LEU A 178 -4.75 2.02 -3.03
C LEU A 178 -4.30 2.49 -4.42
N TYR A 179 -5.11 2.23 -5.45
CA TYR A 179 -4.67 2.32 -6.85
C TYR A 179 -5.56 3.18 -7.76
N GLY A 180 -6.77 3.52 -7.32
CA GLY A 180 -7.78 4.18 -8.15
C GLY A 180 -8.25 3.30 -9.30
N SER A 181 -9.06 3.86 -10.18
CA SER A 181 -9.58 3.21 -11.39
C SER A 181 -9.66 4.23 -12.51
N GLN A 182 -9.17 3.90 -13.70
CA GLN A 182 -9.31 4.73 -14.89
C GLN A 182 -10.75 4.67 -15.42
N LYS A 183 -11.32 3.46 -15.48
CA LYS A 183 -12.70 3.23 -15.94
C LYS A 183 -13.73 3.95 -15.07
N GLU A 184 -13.54 3.97 -13.74
CA GLU A 184 -14.44 4.65 -12.80
C GLU A 184 -14.00 6.10 -12.49
N GLU A 185 -12.99 6.63 -13.16
CA GLU A 185 -12.42 7.97 -12.94
C GLU A 185 -12.02 8.26 -11.48
N LEU A 186 -11.60 7.21 -10.77
CA LEU A 186 -11.21 7.26 -9.37
C LEU A 186 -9.71 7.53 -9.21
N GLN A 187 -9.36 8.58 -8.47
CA GLN A 187 -7.99 8.80 -8.03
C GLN A 187 -7.67 7.99 -6.77
N PRO A 188 -6.46 7.42 -6.64
CA PRO A 188 -6.06 6.70 -5.44
C PRO A 188 -6.00 7.65 -4.25
N LEU A 189 -6.53 7.21 -3.12
CA LEU A 189 -6.41 7.91 -1.85
C LEU A 189 -5.00 7.78 -1.28
N ILE A 190 -4.34 6.65 -1.52
CA ILE A 190 -2.97 6.37 -1.06
C ILE A 190 -1.96 6.82 -2.13
N LYS A 191 -1.25 7.91 -1.85
CA LYS A 191 -0.22 8.46 -2.74
C LYS A 191 1.17 7.97 -2.37
N SER A 192 1.42 7.69 -1.08
CA SER A 192 2.67 7.10 -0.57
C SER A 192 2.42 6.03 0.48
N GLN A 193 3.40 5.14 0.67
CA GLN A 193 3.33 4.12 1.72
C GLN A 193 3.34 4.76 3.13
N ASN A 194 4.02 5.88 3.32
CA ASN A 194 4.01 6.69 4.54
C ASN A 194 3.84 8.17 4.13
N PRO A 195 2.87 8.93 4.67
CA PRO A 195 1.96 8.57 5.78
C PRO A 195 0.64 7.91 5.39
N ASP A 196 0.25 7.93 4.10
CA ASP A 196 -1.14 7.69 3.71
C ASP A 196 -1.66 6.30 4.12
N LEU A 197 -0.86 5.24 3.97
CA LEU A 197 -1.26 3.90 4.40
C LEU A 197 -1.49 3.82 5.92
N GLY A 198 -0.71 4.58 6.70
CA GLY A 198 -0.91 4.73 8.13
C GLY A 198 -2.19 5.48 8.46
N LEU A 199 -2.56 6.51 7.69
CA LEU A 199 -3.82 7.23 7.87
C LEU A 199 -5.03 6.34 7.55
N LEU A 200 -4.98 5.57 6.46
CA LEU A 200 -6.02 4.60 6.15
C LEU A 200 -6.14 3.55 7.24
N ARG A 201 -5.03 3.08 7.81
CA ARG A 201 -5.03 2.19 8.96
C ARG A 201 -5.80 2.78 10.15
N GLU A 202 -5.60 4.06 10.46
CA GLU A 202 -6.35 4.73 11.54
C GLU A 202 -7.85 4.83 11.23
N VAL A 203 -8.22 5.10 9.98
CA VAL A 203 -9.63 5.10 9.54
C VAL A 203 -10.26 3.72 9.74
N LEU A 204 -9.58 2.65 9.31
CA LEU A 204 -10.08 1.28 9.42
C LEU A 204 -10.32 0.80 10.87
N LYS A 205 -9.75 1.47 11.88
CA LYS A 205 -10.05 1.19 13.30
C LYS A 205 -11.45 1.62 13.72
N SER A 206 -12.09 2.54 12.99
CA SER A 206 -13.39 3.12 13.34
C SER A 206 -14.44 2.74 12.30
N LYS A 207 -15.41 1.92 12.68
CA LYS A 207 -16.53 1.51 11.79
C LYS A 207 -17.26 2.69 11.17
N ALA A 208 -17.42 3.79 11.92
CA ALA A 208 -18.08 5.00 11.41
C ALA A 208 -17.22 5.68 10.33
N ALA A 209 -15.91 5.79 10.56
CA ALA A 209 -14.99 6.40 9.60
C ALA A 209 -14.80 5.54 8.35
N THR A 210 -14.72 4.22 8.52
CA THR A 210 -14.67 3.28 7.39
C THR A 210 -15.91 3.43 6.51
N ARG A 211 -17.11 3.46 7.11
CA ARG A 211 -18.36 3.65 6.36
C ARG A 211 -18.38 4.97 5.60
N GLU A 212 -17.93 6.05 6.22
CA GLU A 212 -17.82 7.34 5.55
C GLU A 212 -16.86 7.28 4.35
N LEU A 213 -15.72 6.59 4.49
CA LEU A 213 -14.76 6.40 3.41
C LEU A 213 -15.34 5.55 2.24
N GLU A 214 -16.14 4.52 2.55
CA GLU A 214 -16.83 3.67 1.56
C GLU A 214 -17.85 4.46 0.73
N GLU A 215 -18.47 5.49 1.31
CA GLU A 215 -19.40 6.40 0.64
C GLU A 215 -18.67 7.43 -0.28
N ARG A 216 -17.40 7.16 -0.64
CA ARG A 216 -16.50 7.96 -1.50
C ARG A 216 -16.16 9.35 -0.96
N VAL A 217 -16.15 9.51 0.36
CA VAL A 217 -15.67 10.71 1.05
C VAL A 217 -14.13 10.75 1.04
N SER A 218 -13.52 11.93 1.21
CA SER A 218 -12.06 12.04 1.21
C SER A 218 -11.44 11.34 2.43
N LEU A 219 -10.19 10.84 2.28
CA LEU A 219 -9.43 10.25 3.38
C LEU A 219 -9.27 11.23 4.56
N ALA A 220 -9.22 12.54 4.29
CA ALA A 220 -9.08 13.57 5.31
C ALA A 220 -10.33 13.68 6.19
N ASP A 221 -11.53 13.64 5.60
CA ASP A 221 -12.79 13.74 6.34
C ASP A 221 -13.04 12.47 7.16
N ALA A 222 -12.82 11.30 6.56
CA ALA A 222 -12.90 10.03 7.28
C ALA A 222 -11.94 9.99 8.50
N LEU A 223 -10.75 10.59 8.38
CA LEU A 223 -9.80 10.70 9.49
C LEU A 223 -10.31 11.63 10.62
N VAL A 224 -11.04 12.70 10.28
CA VAL A 224 -11.71 13.55 11.28
C VAL A 224 -12.71 12.71 12.08
N THR A 225 -13.49 11.87 11.42
CA THR A 225 -14.43 10.95 12.06
C THR A 225 -13.74 9.85 12.87
N ALA A 226 -12.61 9.34 12.39
CA ALA A 226 -11.82 8.31 13.09
C ALA A 226 -11.19 8.83 14.39
N THR A 227 -10.84 10.11 14.45
CA THR A 227 -10.15 10.71 15.60
C THR A 227 -11.15 11.00 16.74
N PRO A 228 -11.01 10.43 17.94
CA PRO A 228 -11.92 10.70 19.06
C PRO A 228 -12.00 12.19 19.43
N LYS A 229 -13.17 12.64 19.94
CA LYS A 229 -13.42 14.06 20.24
C LYS A 229 -12.45 14.63 21.29
N ASP A 230 -12.11 13.86 22.30
CA ASP A 230 -11.14 14.18 23.35
C ASP A 230 -9.72 14.34 22.79
N VAL A 231 -9.30 13.45 21.89
CA VAL A 231 -8.00 13.54 21.20
C VAL A 231 -7.95 14.78 20.30
N ARG A 232 -9.02 15.03 19.52
CA ARG A 232 -9.11 16.25 18.70
C ARG A 232 -9.06 17.51 19.56
N PHE A 233 -9.82 17.56 20.64
CA PHE A 233 -9.83 18.67 21.59
C PHE A 233 -8.43 18.94 22.14
N SER A 234 -7.76 17.92 22.68
CA SER A 234 -6.40 18.04 23.21
C SER A 234 -5.43 18.60 22.17
N ARG A 235 -5.45 18.06 20.94
CA ARG A 235 -4.60 18.55 19.84
C ARG A 235 -4.88 20.02 19.50
N HIS A 236 -6.15 20.41 19.40
CA HIS A 236 -6.52 21.80 19.08
C HIS A 236 -6.08 22.78 20.16
N ILE A 237 -6.18 22.42 21.44
CA ILE A 237 -5.74 23.29 22.54
C ILE A 237 -4.21 23.43 22.57
N LEU A 238 -3.47 22.34 22.37
CA LEU A 238 -2.00 22.41 22.30
C LEU A 238 -1.53 23.27 21.11
N ALA A 239 -2.13 23.07 19.94
CA ALA A 239 -1.81 23.87 18.75
C ALA A 239 -2.16 25.34 18.95
N ALA A 240 -3.36 25.64 19.46
CA ALA A 240 -3.79 27.02 19.73
C ALA A 240 -2.86 27.71 20.73
N ASN A 241 -2.46 27.05 21.81
CA ASN A 241 -1.52 27.61 22.78
C ASN A 241 -0.15 27.96 22.15
N ASN A 242 0.35 27.08 21.28
CA ASN A 242 1.61 27.33 20.56
C ASN A 242 1.50 28.51 19.58
N GLU A 243 0.40 28.61 18.82
CA GLU A 243 0.19 29.73 17.90
C GLU A 243 -0.02 31.07 18.63
N LEU A 244 -0.74 31.06 19.76
CA LEU A 244 -0.88 32.23 20.63
C LEU A 244 0.48 32.69 21.19
N LEU A 245 1.34 31.74 21.60
CA LEU A 245 2.69 32.06 22.05
C LEU A 245 3.54 32.68 20.93
N LYS A 246 3.46 32.15 19.71
CA LYS A 246 4.13 32.73 18.54
C LYS A 246 3.63 34.14 18.26
N ALA A 247 2.32 34.35 18.25
CA ALA A 247 1.72 35.66 18.03
C ALA A 247 2.15 36.67 19.11
N LEU A 248 2.22 36.25 20.37
CA LEU A 248 2.72 37.08 21.47
C LEU A 248 4.17 37.50 21.26
N ASN A 249 5.02 36.60 20.77
CA ASN A 249 6.43 36.88 20.50
C ASN A 249 6.65 37.78 19.29
N THR A 250 5.65 37.95 18.42
CA THR A 250 5.69 38.81 17.23
C THR A 250 4.72 39.99 17.33
N LEU A 251 4.29 40.33 18.54
CA LEU A 251 3.26 41.36 18.77
C LEU A 251 3.72 42.75 18.33
N ASP A 252 5.03 43.02 18.39
CA ASP A 252 5.67 44.24 17.91
C ASP A 252 5.54 44.44 16.39
N GLY A 253 5.20 43.39 15.65
CA GLY A 253 4.90 43.46 14.22
C GLY A 253 3.48 43.92 13.88
N PHE A 254 2.61 44.17 14.86
CA PHE A 254 1.26 44.65 14.62
C PHE A 254 1.25 46.13 14.21
N ASP A 255 0.65 46.42 13.05
CA ASP A 255 0.45 47.78 12.55
C ASP A 255 -1.04 48.13 12.51
N PRO A 256 -1.51 49.03 13.40
CA PRO A 256 -2.92 49.44 13.46
C PRO A 256 -3.46 50.07 12.18
N GLU A 257 -2.61 50.70 11.35
CA GLU A 257 -3.06 51.36 10.11
C GLU A 257 -3.34 50.36 8.99
N SER A 258 -2.53 49.30 8.89
CA SER A 258 -2.63 48.31 7.82
C SER A 258 -3.31 47.01 8.21
N GLN A 259 -3.53 46.74 9.51
CA GLN A 259 -4.03 45.47 10.03
C GLN A 259 -5.18 45.63 11.05
N SER A 260 -5.92 46.74 11.01
CA SER A 260 -7.00 47.05 11.96
C SER A 260 -8.03 45.92 12.16
N GLU A 261 -8.28 45.10 11.14
CA GLU A 261 -9.19 43.96 11.19
C GLU A 261 -8.78 42.87 12.18
N LEU A 262 -7.49 42.82 12.57
CA LEU A 262 -7.00 41.83 13.54
C LEU A 262 -7.54 42.06 14.95
N GLU A 263 -7.98 43.29 15.30
CA GLU A 263 -8.56 43.60 16.61
C GLU A 263 -9.79 42.74 16.90
N GLU A 264 -10.73 42.65 15.93
CA GLU A 264 -11.93 41.83 16.08
C GLU A 264 -11.59 40.32 16.14
N ILE A 265 -10.57 39.88 15.40
CA ILE A 265 -10.12 38.48 15.39
C ILE A 265 -9.52 38.11 16.75
N VAL A 266 -8.68 38.98 17.33
CA VAL A 266 -8.08 38.78 18.66
C VAL A 266 -9.17 38.75 19.74
N GLU A 267 -10.14 39.67 19.69
CA GLU A 267 -11.26 39.70 20.64
C GLU A 267 -12.12 38.43 20.53
N SER A 268 -12.40 37.95 19.31
CA SER A 268 -13.12 36.70 19.07
C SER A 268 -12.34 35.48 19.60
N ALA A 269 -11.03 35.45 19.39
CA ALA A 269 -10.16 34.40 19.91
C ALA A 269 -10.15 34.38 21.45
N ALA A 270 -10.07 35.55 22.09
CA ALA A 270 -10.13 35.69 23.54
C ALA A 270 -11.45 35.15 24.12
N LYS A 271 -12.60 35.51 23.52
CA LYS A 271 -13.92 35.00 23.93
C LYS A 271 -14.01 33.48 23.84
N ARG A 272 -13.51 32.88 22.75
CA ARG A 272 -13.48 31.43 22.57
C ARG A 272 -12.59 30.76 23.62
N ALA A 273 -11.41 31.31 23.89
CA ALA A 273 -10.49 30.80 24.91
C ALA A 273 -11.11 30.85 26.32
N ILE A 274 -11.80 31.94 26.66
CA ILE A 274 -12.52 32.07 27.93
C ILE A 274 -13.62 31.01 28.06
N SER A 275 -14.43 30.83 27.01
CA SER A 275 -15.51 29.83 27.01
C SER A 275 -14.97 28.41 27.17
N ILE A 276 -13.88 28.07 26.49
CA ILE A 276 -13.21 26.76 26.63
C ILE A 276 -12.72 26.59 28.07
N ARG A 277 -12.04 27.59 28.64
CA ARG A 277 -11.53 27.55 30.01
C ARG A 277 -12.65 27.34 31.03
N SER A 278 -13.79 28.03 30.88
CA SER A 278 -14.93 27.84 31.79
C SER A 278 -15.51 26.43 31.70
N SER A 279 -15.68 25.89 30.49
CA SER A 279 -16.19 24.53 30.32
C SER A 279 -15.25 23.46 30.88
N VAL A 280 -13.93 23.62 30.70
CA VAL A 280 -12.93 22.70 31.27
C VAL A 280 -12.95 22.75 32.80
N ARG A 281 -13.03 23.94 33.40
CA ARG A 281 -13.12 24.08 34.86
C ARG A 281 -14.37 23.42 35.43
N ALA A 282 -15.53 23.68 34.83
CA ALA A 282 -16.78 23.06 35.25
C ALA A 282 -16.70 21.53 35.21
N ALA A 283 -16.15 20.96 34.12
CA ALA A 283 -15.96 19.51 34.02
C ALA A 283 -15.00 18.93 35.07
N ILE A 284 -13.97 19.67 35.49
CA ILE A 284 -13.05 19.25 36.56
C ILE A 284 -13.73 19.34 37.94
N GLU A 285 -14.49 20.41 38.18
CA GLU A 285 -15.25 20.61 39.42
C GLU A 285 -16.33 19.54 39.60
N ASP A 286 -17.06 19.18 38.53
CA ASP A 286 -18.03 18.09 38.53
C ASP A 286 -17.41 16.73 38.90
N ILE A 287 -16.18 16.45 38.44
CA ILE A 287 -15.46 15.22 38.81
C ILE A 287 -15.09 15.23 40.30
N ASN A 288 -14.64 16.37 40.82
CA ASN A 288 -14.23 16.49 42.22
C ASN A 288 -15.41 16.50 43.20
N GLY A 289 -16.57 17.00 42.78
CA GLY A 289 -17.80 17.01 43.59
C GLY A 289 -18.55 15.67 43.67
N VAL A 290 -18.15 14.65 42.89
CA VAL A 290 -18.71 13.28 42.94
C VAL A 290 -17.91 12.38 43.90
N VAL A 291 -16.77 12.85 44.40
CA VAL A 291 -15.85 12.10 45.29
C VAL A 291 -16.03 12.49 46.78
N GLU A 292 -16.88 13.46 47.09
CA GLU A 292 -17.34 13.80 48.46
C GLU A 292 -18.74 13.24 48.74
#